data_AF-A0A355IMY8-F1
#
_entry.id   AF-A0A355IMY8-F1
#
_cell.length_a   1.000
_cell.length_b   1.000
_cell.length_c   1.000
_cell.angle_alpha   90.00
_cell.angle_beta   90.00
_cell.angle_gamma   90.00
#
_symmetry.space_group_name_H-M   'P 1'
#
loop_
_entity.id
_entity.type
_entity.pdbx_description
1 polymer ?
#
loop_
_entity_poly.entity_id
_entity_poly.type
_entity_poly.pdbx_seq_one_letter_code
_entity_poly.pdbx_strand_id
1 'polypeptide(L)'
;MNKTLDKKKDFEDNYFYAFDTIHYHRDGGFDVAIEKQRIVYQRDTRLGITQAHHTFSDVIILRCEADGSFRWYNKIPKEQYLWGYFEMLGRYVKGYGKDDEMVFLYNQTDMSSKSIRVKLGKESKTFMVTFDKDGKETVQEIIHDPDLTNTLALRFSRIEPDGVIKLVKSNQFKATLKDYFKCPTIVFGELKLP
;
A
#
# COMPACT_ATOMS: atom_id res chain seq x y z
N MET A 1 38.07 10.91 18.14
CA MET A 1 37.93 9.57 18.74
C MET A 1 36.86 8.83 17.95
N ASN A 2 37.28 8.03 16.96
CA ASN A 2 36.38 7.27 16.09
C ASN A 2 35.80 6.10 16.87
N LYS A 3 34.52 6.17 17.25
CA LYS A 3 33.78 4.99 17.67
C LYS A 3 33.45 4.19 16.42
N THR A 4 34.24 3.16 16.19
CA THR A 4 33.91 2.01 15.34
C THR A 4 32.60 1.45 15.88
N LEU A 5 31.49 1.74 15.20
CA LEU A 5 30.18 1.19 15.53
C LEU A 5 30.14 -0.28 15.11
N ASP A 6 29.82 -1.13 16.07
CA ASP A 6 29.76 -2.58 15.97
C ASP A 6 28.94 -3.07 14.77
N LYS A 7 29.51 -4.05 14.07
CA LYS A 7 28.86 -4.79 12.99
C LYS A 7 27.96 -5.89 13.56
N LYS A 8 26.83 -5.49 14.15
CA LYS A 8 25.60 -6.32 14.22
C LYS A 8 24.39 -5.38 14.09
N LYS A 9 24.03 -5.11 12.83
CA LYS A 9 22.81 -4.35 12.45
C LYS A 9 21.64 -5.32 12.44
N ASP A 10 20.91 -5.38 13.54
CA ASP A 10 19.68 -6.16 13.61
C ASP A 10 18.55 -5.40 12.89
N PHE A 11 18.44 -5.67 11.58
CA PHE A 11 17.26 -5.63 10.68
C PHE A 11 16.21 -4.48 10.64
N GLU A 12 16.03 -3.57 11.63
CA GLU A 12 14.69 -2.94 11.82
C GLU A 12 14.58 -1.45 12.19
N ASP A 13 15.65 -0.73 12.55
CA ASP A 13 15.62 0.54 13.32
C ASP A 13 14.70 1.72 12.90
N ASN A 14 14.00 1.69 11.76
CA ASN A 14 13.09 2.77 11.36
C ASN A 14 11.81 2.32 10.63
N TYR A 15 11.52 1.01 10.62
CA TYR A 15 10.24 0.52 10.12
C TYR A 15 9.25 0.41 11.27
N PHE A 16 7.99 0.74 11.02
CA PHE A 16 6.87 0.49 11.91
C PHE A 16 5.80 -0.32 11.17
N TYR A 17 4.94 -0.98 11.94
CA TYR A 17 3.83 -1.75 11.41
C TYR A 17 2.55 -0.93 11.54
N ALA A 18 1.97 -0.57 10.40
CA ALA A 18 0.72 0.15 10.34
C ALA A 18 -0.43 -0.86 10.24
N PHE A 19 -1.18 -1.00 11.33
CA PHE A 19 -2.37 -1.84 11.38
C PHE A 19 -3.52 -1.14 10.66
N ASP A 20 -4.16 -1.87 9.75
CA ASP A 20 -5.40 -1.46 9.14
C ASP A 20 -6.60 -1.92 9.99
N THR A 21 -7.80 -1.50 9.59
CA THR A 21 -9.05 -1.82 10.27
C THR A 21 -9.27 -3.33 10.31
N ILE A 22 -9.67 -3.83 11.49
CA ILE A 22 -10.09 -5.22 11.70
C ILE A 22 -11.41 -5.46 10.98
N HIS A 23 -11.49 -6.55 10.23
CA HIS A 23 -12.73 -7.02 9.66
C HIS A 23 -13.18 -8.27 10.39
N TYR A 24 -14.42 -8.27 10.87
CA TYR A 24 -15.02 -9.43 11.51
C TYR A 24 -15.76 -10.27 10.48
N HIS A 25 -15.44 -11.55 10.44
CA HIS A 25 -16.12 -12.54 9.60
C HIS A 25 -17.49 -12.87 10.16
N ARG A 26 -18.37 -13.39 9.30
CA ARG A 26 -19.72 -13.80 9.72
C ARG A 26 -19.72 -15.01 10.65
N ASP A 27 -18.70 -15.85 10.57
CA ASP A 27 -18.54 -17.05 11.40
C ASP A 27 -17.95 -16.77 12.79
N GLY A 28 -17.57 -15.51 13.07
CA GLY A 28 -16.99 -15.07 14.34
C GLY A 28 -15.46 -14.92 14.33
N GLY A 29 -14.80 -15.24 13.20
CA GLY A 29 -13.38 -14.94 12.97
C GLY A 29 -13.11 -13.45 12.71
N PHE A 30 -11.84 -13.10 12.50
CA PHE A 30 -11.46 -11.78 12.03
C PHE A 30 -10.16 -11.77 11.23
N ASP A 31 -10.03 -10.76 10.37
CA ASP A 31 -8.81 -10.45 9.64
C ASP A 31 -8.25 -9.08 10.01
N VAL A 32 -6.92 -9.00 10.11
CA VAL A 32 -6.19 -7.74 10.18
C VAL A 32 -5.05 -7.72 9.16
N ALA A 33 -4.99 -6.64 8.40
CA ALA A 33 -3.91 -6.38 7.46
C ALA A 33 -2.92 -5.40 8.09
N ILE A 34 -1.64 -5.67 7.89
CA ILE A 34 -0.54 -4.93 8.52
C ILE A 34 0.43 -4.55 7.42
N GLU A 35 0.65 -3.25 7.21
CA GLU A 35 1.64 -2.75 6.25
C GLU A 35 2.93 -2.38 6.98
N LYS A 36 4.07 -2.94 6.59
CA LYS A 36 5.36 -2.51 7.14
C LYS A 36 5.84 -1.28 6.38
N GLN A 37 6.00 -0.17 7.11
CA GLN A 37 6.28 1.15 6.55
C GLN A 37 7.49 1.78 7.24
N ARG A 38 8.29 2.52 6.49
CA ARG A 38 9.34 3.41 7.02
C ARG A 38 9.12 4.82 6.53
N ILE A 39 9.31 5.79 7.43
CA ILE A 39 9.26 7.22 7.10
C ILE A 39 10.59 7.85 7.50
N VAL A 40 11.23 8.56 6.56
CA VAL A 40 12.46 9.32 6.81
C VAL A 40 12.21 10.78 6.48
N TYR A 41 12.49 11.67 7.43
CA TYR A 41 12.41 13.11 7.22
C TYR A 41 13.78 13.66 6.85
N GLN A 42 13.88 14.34 5.71
CA GLN A 42 15.10 14.99 5.24
C GLN A 42 14.88 16.49 5.11
N ARG A 43 15.67 17.29 5.81
CA ARG A 43 15.67 18.75 5.65
C ARG A 43 16.48 19.13 4.41
N ASP A 44 15.83 19.77 3.46
CA ASP A 44 16.49 20.44 2.34
C ASP A 44 16.91 21.84 2.82
N THR A 45 18.21 22.01 3.05
CA THR A 45 18.78 23.27 3.54
C THR A 45 18.78 24.37 2.49
N ARG A 46 18.65 24.05 1.20
CA ARG A 46 18.59 25.03 0.10
C ARG A 46 17.19 25.62 -0.04
N LEU A 47 16.17 24.78 0.14
CA LEU A 47 14.77 25.19 0.03
C LEU A 47 14.13 25.53 1.38
N GLY A 48 14.81 25.25 2.49
CA GLY A 48 14.29 25.49 3.84
C GLY A 48 13.11 24.59 4.23
N ILE A 49 12.89 23.49 3.50
CA ILE A 49 11.75 22.58 3.67
C ILE A 49 12.19 21.24 4.26
N THR A 50 11.30 20.58 5.00
CA THR A 50 11.48 19.18 5.42
C THR A 50 10.65 18.29 4.51
N GLN A 51 11.28 17.30 3.89
CA GLN A 51 10.64 16.31 3.02
C GLN A 51 10.48 15.00 3.76
N ALA A 52 9.32 14.35 3.60
CA ALA A 52 9.09 12.99 4.07
C ALA A 52 9.36 11.99 2.95
N HIS A 53 10.02 10.88 3.26
CA HIS A 53 10.28 9.77 2.35
C HIS A 53 9.66 8.51 2.92
N HIS A 54 8.73 7.92 2.18
CA HIS A 54 7.96 6.76 2.59
C HIS A 54 8.46 5.52 1.85
N THR A 55 8.77 4.46 2.59
CA THR A 55 9.02 3.13 2.04
C THR A 55 7.95 2.21 2.57
N PHE A 56 7.25 1.51 1.68
CA PHE A 56 6.31 0.44 2.00
C PHE A 56 6.95 -0.87 1.59
N SER A 57 6.91 -1.84 2.50
CA SER A 57 7.47 -3.18 2.32
C SER A 57 6.45 -4.15 2.87
N ASP A 58 5.93 -5.02 2.03
CA ASP A 58 5.02 -6.10 2.40
C ASP A 58 3.68 -5.68 3.01
N VAL A 59 2.64 -6.44 2.67
CA VAL A 59 1.40 -6.49 3.45
C VAL A 59 1.32 -7.86 4.10
N ILE A 60 1.19 -7.89 5.41
CA ILE A 60 1.05 -9.10 6.21
C ILE A 60 -0.41 -9.23 6.60
N ILE A 61 -0.97 -10.43 6.43
CA ILE A 61 -2.35 -10.73 6.80
C ILE A 61 -2.34 -11.71 7.97
N LEU A 62 -3.02 -11.33 9.03
CA LEU A 62 -3.30 -12.18 10.17
C LEU A 62 -4.80 -12.49 10.19
N ARG A 63 -5.14 -13.78 10.11
CA ARG A 63 -6.49 -14.30 10.30
C ARG A 63 -6.61 -14.99 11.65
N CYS A 64 -7.69 -14.71 12.34
CA CYS A 64 -8.17 -15.46 13.49
C CYS A 64 -9.44 -16.20 13.07
N GLU A 65 -9.43 -17.52 13.18
CA GLU A 65 -10.58 -18.36 12.87
C GLU A 65 -11.62 -18.29 14.01
N ALA A 66 -12.85 -18.74 13.76
CA ALA A 66 -13.92 -18.77 14.76
C ALA A 66 -13.58 -19.61 16.01
N ASP A 67 -12.66 -20.57 15.90
CA ASP A 67 -12.16 -21.39 17.01
C ASP A 67 -11.05 -20.70 17.84
N GLY A 68 -10.67 -19.47 17.48
CA GLY A 68 -9.61 -18.69 18.11
C GLY A 68 -8.20 -19.06 17.67
N SER A 69 -8.05 -19.98 16.70
CA SER A 69 -6.76 -20.28 16.12
C SER A 69 -6.29 -19.14 15.21
N PHE A 70 -5.00 -18.82 15.30
CA PHE A 70 -4.38 -17.80 14.45
C PHE A 70 -3.59 -18.44 13.33
N ARG A 71 -3.70 -17.85 12.14
CA ARG A 71 -2.86 -18.17 10.99
C ARG A 71 -2.28 -16.88 10.42
N TRP A 72 -0.96 -16.81 10.36
CA TRP A 72 -0.27 -15.85 9.50
C TRP A 72 -0.49 -16.34 8.08
N TYR A 73 -1.43 -15.73 7.38
CA TYR A 73 -1.91 -16.29 6.14
C TYR A 73 -0.88 -16.11 5.04
N ASN A 74 -0.58 -14.85 4.70
CA ASN A 74 0.21 -14.56 3.52
C ASN A 74 0.94 -13.22 3.62
N LYS A 75 2.06 -13.15 2.91
CA LYS A 75 2.84 -11.93 2.68
C LYS A 75 2.62 -11.50 1.23
N ILE A 76 1.97 -10.36 1.03
CA ILE A 76 1.88 -9.72 -0.29
C ILE A 76 3.18 -8.93 -0.50
N PRO A 77 4.04 -9.27 -1.49
CA PRO A 77 5.30 -8.57 -1.73
C PRO A 77 5.06 -7.23 -2.41
N LYS A 78 4.70 -6.23 -1.59
CA LYS A 78 4.50 -4.84 -2.01
C LYS A 78 5.72 -4.02 -1.64
N GLU A 79 6.52 -3.63 -2.62
CA GLU A 79 7.64 -2.71 -2.43
C GLU A 79 7.38 -1.40 -3.17
N GLN A 80 7.46 -0.28 -2.44
CA GLN A 80 7.18 1.04 -3.00
C GLN A 80 7.93 2.13 -2.24
N TYR A 81 8.54 3.08 -2.97
CA TYR A 81 9.17 4.26 -2.38
C TYR A 81 8.56 5.56 -2.93
N LEU A 82 8.11 6.43 -2.03
CA LEU A 82 7.39 7.66 -2.36
C LEU A 82 7.94 8.84 -1.56
N TRP A 83 7.75 10.03 -2.12
CA TRP A 83 8.22 11.30 -1.56
C TRP A 83 7.06 12.24 -1.26
N GLY A 84 7.07 12.88 -0.10
CA GLY A 84 6.10 13.89 0.31
C GLY A 84 4.65 13.48 0.03
N TYR A 85 3.95 14.32 -0.72
CA TYR A 85 2.51 14.13 -1.01
C TYR A 85 2.20 12.90 -1.86
N PHE A 86 3.19 12.31 -2.55
CA PHE A 86 2.96 11.11 -3.35
C PHE A 86 2.72 9.87 -2.48
N GLU A 87 2.86 9.96 -1.16
CA GLU A 87 2.43 8.93 -0.21
C GLU A 87 0.97 8.49 -0.41
N MET A 88 0.11 9.36 -0.94
CA MET A 88 -1.27 9.04 -1.28
C MET A 88 -1.45 8.00 -2.40
N LEU A 89 -0.44 7.88 -3.28
CA LEU A 89 -0.36 6.82 -4.30
C LEU A 89 0.18 5.52 -3.71
N GLY A 90 0.70 5.62 -2.50
CA GLY A 90 1.13 4.52 -1.68
C GLY A 90 -0.02 3.86 -0.97
N ARG A 91 0.33 2.85 -0.19
CA ARG A 91 -0.61 1.93 0.48
C ARG A 91 -1.44 1.13 -0.52
N TYR A 92 -2.48 0.49 -0.01
CA TYR A 92 -3.42 -0.33 -0.75
C TYR A 92 -4.85 0.15 -0.44
N VAL A 93 -5.80 -0.22 -1.29
CA VAL A 93 -7.19 -0.33 -0.88
C VAL A 93 -7.45 -1.77 -0.49
N LYS A 94 -8.21 -1.96 0.58
CA LYS A 94 -8.67 -3.27 1.06
C LYS A 94 -10.19 -3.26 1.14
N GLY A 95 -10.81 -4.39 0.84
CA GLY A 95 -12.20 -4.63 1.14
C GLY A 95 -12.52 -6.11 1.07
N TYR A 96 -13.81 -6.41 1.19
CA TYR A 96 -14.30 -7.78 1.31
C TYR A 96 -15.44 -7.97 0.33
N GLY A 97 -15.41 -9.08 -0.40
CA GLY A 97 -16.50 -9.48 -1.29
C GLY A 97 -17.66 -10.14 -0.54
N LYS A 98 -18.56 -10.78 -1.28
CA LYS A 98 -19.82 -11.31 -0.71
C LYS A 98 -19.63 -12.53 0.18
N ASP A 99 -18.57 -13.29 -0.06
CA ASP A 99 -18.23 -14.54 0.62
C ASP A 99 -17.04 -14.37 1.59
N ASP A 100 -16.89 -13.16 2.16
CA ASP A 100 -15.79 -12.75 3.06
C ASP A 100 -14.39 -12.91 2.41
N GLU A 101 -14.33 -12.98 1.07
CA GLU A 101 -13.10 -12.95 0.30
C GLU A 101 -12.40 -11.60 0.48
N MET A 102 -11.14 -11.61 0.90
CA MET A 102 -10.40 -10.37 1.11
C MET A 102 -9.78 -9.93 -0.20
N VAL A 103 -9.94 -8.66 -0.56
CA VAL A 103 -9.39 -8.09 -1.78
C VAL A 103 -8.49 -6.90 -1.46
N PHE A 104 -7.30 -6.91 -2.03
CA PHE A 104 -6.37 -5.78 -2.04
C PHE A 104 -6.12 -5.30 -3.45
N LEU A 105 -6.07 -3.99 -3.64
CA LEU A 105 -5.42 -3.42 -4.82
C LEU A 105 -4.24 -2.57 -4.36
N TYR A 106 -3.10 -2.73 -5.04
CA TYR A 106 -1.91 -1.94 -4.77
C TYR A 106 -1.15 -1.62 -6.05
N ASN A 107 -0.46 -0.48 -6.03
CA ASN A 107 0.48 -0.11 -7.08
C ASN A 107 1.83 -0.75 -6.74
N GLN A 108 2.45 -1.38 -7.72
CA GLN A 108 3.79 -1.95 -7.62
C GLN A 108 4.72 -1.26 -8.61
N THR A 109 5.91 -0.94 -8.12
CA THR A 109 7.01 -0.47 -8.96
C THR A 109 7.81 -1.63 -9.53
N ASP A 110 8.43 -1.41 -10.69
CA ASP A 110 9.36 -2.37 -11.27
C ASP A 110 10.59 -2.57 -10.38
N MET A 111 10.74 -3.82 -9.94
CA MET A 111 11.78 -4.33 -9.06
C MET A 111 13.11 -4.55 -9.78
N SER A 112 13.17 -4.39 -11.11
CA SER A 112 14.40 -4.59 -11.89
C SER A 112 15.55 -3.66 -11.47
N SER A 113 15.23 -2.52 -10.86
CA SER A 113 16.22 -1.60 -10.28
C SER A 113 16.59 -2.04 -8.86
N LYS A 114 17.83 -2.51 -8.65
CA LYS A 114 18.42 -2.82 -7.33
C LYS A 114 18.58 -1.60 -6.40
N SER A 115 17.96 -0.46 -6.72
CA SER A 115 18.09 0.77 -5.94
C SER A 115 17.00 0.83 -4.87
N ILE A 116 17.38 1.17 -3.64
CA ILE A 116 16.48 1.33 -2.46
C ILE A 116 15.48 2.51 -2.64
N ARG A 117 15.40 3.11 -3.83
CA ARG A 117 14.63 4.31 -4.17
C ARG A 117 13.77 4.06 -5.41
N VAL A 118 12.99 2.99 -5.42
CA VAL A 118 12.12 2.66 -6.56
C VAL A 118 10.86 3.54 -6.52
N LYS A 119 10.86 4.60 -7.34
CA LYS A 119 9.70 5.47 -7.55
C LYS A 119 8.75 4.86 -8.57
N LEU A 120 7.46 5.14 -8.42
CA LEU A 120 6.46 4.96 -9.48
C LEU A 120 6.97 5.60 -10.79
N GLY A 121 6.88 4.86 -11.89
CA GLY A 121 7.62 5.10 -13.13
C GLY A 121 7.06 4.30 -14.31
N LYS A 122 7.83 4.21 -15.40
CA LYS A 122 7.36 3.68 -16.70
C LYS A 122 6.98 2.20 -16.69
N GLU A 123 7.44 1.45 -15.71
CA GLU A 123 7.19 0.01 -15.59
C GLU A 123 6.25 -0.29 -14.41
N SER A 124 5.59 0.73 -13.87
CA SER A 124 4.67 0.56 -12.73
C SER A 124 3.35 -0.05 -13.17
N LYS A 125 2.84 -0.96 -12.35
CA LYS A 125 1.63 -1.74 -12.61
C LYS A 125 0.73 -1.73 -11.38
N THR A 126 -0.56 -1.93 -11.60
CA THR A 126 -1.52 -2.13 -10.50
C THR A 126 -1.91 -3.58 -10.43
N PHE A 127 -1.80 -4.16 -9.23
CA PHE A 127 -2.15 -5.54 -8.95
C PHE A 127 -3.36 -5.61 -8.03
N MET A 128 -4.19 -6.62 -8.25
CA MET A 128 -5.22 -7.08 -7.34
C MET A 128 -4.76 -8.40 -6.72
N VAL A 129 -4.93 -8.53 -5.41
CA VAL A 129 -4.70 -9.78 -4.69
C VAL A 129 -5.98 -10.14 -3.97
N THR A 130 -6.43 -11.37 -4.18
CA THR A 130 -7.61 -11.91 -3.52
C THR A 130 -7.21 -13.09 -2.65
N PHE A 131 -7.78 -13.16 -1.46
CA PHE A 131 -7.72 -14.33 -0.58
C PHE A 131 -9.11 -14.88 -0.43
N ASP A 132 -9.31 -16.14 -0.81
CA ASP A 132 -10.58 -16.81 -0.57
C ASP A 132 -10.79 -17.12 0.93
N LYS A 133 -11.93 -17.72 1.27
CA LYS A 133 -12.25 -18.12 2.65
C LYS A 133 -11.22 -19.09 3.26
N ASP A 134 -10.57 -19.90 2.42
CA ASP A 134 -9.55 -20.86 2.85
C ASP A 134 -8.15 -20.20 2.88
N GLY A 135 -8.08 -18.93 2.44
CA GLY A 135 -6.95 -18.01 2.32
C GLY A 135 -5.94 -18.41 1.25
N LYS A 136 -6.40 -19.07 0.20
CA LYS A 136 -5.64 -19.26 -1.04
C LYS A 136 -5.53 -17.91 -1.75
N GLU A 137 -4.29 -17.56 -2.09
CA GLU A 137 -3.96 -16.33 -2.81
C GLU A 137 -4.22 -16.46 -4.31
N THR A 138 -4.79 -15.42 -4.91
CA THR A 138 -4.73 -15.17 -6.35
C THR A 138 -4.23 -13.76 -6.61
N VAL A 139 -3.25 -13.62 -7.49
CA VAL A 139 -2.67 -12.33 -7.89
C VAL A 139 -3.00 -12.07 -9.36
N GLN A 140 -3.55 -10.90 -9.64
CA GLN A 140 -3.91 -10.47 -10.99
C GLN A 140 -3.38 -9.07 -11.27
N GLU A 141 -2.71 -8.89 -12.40
CA GLU A 141 -2.44 -7.56 -12.94
C GLU A 141 -3.74 -6.98 -13.51
N ILE A 142 -4.16 -5.81 -13.04
CA ILE A 142 -5.43 -5.17 -13.44
C ILE A 142 -5.23 -3.93 -14.30
N ILE A 143 -4.08 -3.26 -14.16
CA ILE A 143 -3.73 -2.06 -14.95
C ILE A 143 -2.25 -2.15 -15.35
N HIS A 144 -2.02 -2.17 -16.66
CA HIS A 144 -0.68 -2.13 -17.28
C HIS A 144 -0.27 -0.72 -17.73
N ASP A 145 -1.20 0.25 -17.71
CA ASP A 145 -0.91 1.63 -18.10
C ASP A 145 -0.11 2.33 -16.98
N PRO A 146 1.17 2.70 -17.21
CA PRO A 146 1.98 3.35 -16.19
C PRO A 146 1.53 4.78 -15.91
N ASP A 147 1.03 5.51 -16.91
CA ASP A 147 0.53 6.87 -16.71
C ASP A 147 -0.71 6.83 -15.81
N LEU A 148 -1.59 5.85 -16.02
CA LEU A 148 -2.71 5.63 -15.13
C LEU A 148 -2.25 5.19 -13.74
N THR A 149 -1.47 4.11 -13.64
CA THR A 149 -0.96 3.55 -12.37
C THR A 149 -0.29 4.62 -11.51
N ASN A 150 0.55 5.43 -12.15
CA ASN A 150 1.29 6.48 -11.46
C ASN A 150 0.36 7.54 -10.90
N THR A 151 -0.89 7.66 -11.36
CA THR A 151 -1.90 8.62 -10.86
C THR A 151 -2.90 8.04 -9.87
N LEU A 152 -2.95 6.72 -9.70
CA LEU A 152 -3.91 6.06 -8.81
C LEU A 152 -3.57 6.33 -7.34
N ALA A 153 -4.50 6.98 -6.65
CA ALA A 153 -4.41 7.24 -5.22
C ALA A 153 -5.18 6.16 -4.47
N LEU A 154 -4.66 4.92 -4.49
CA LEU A 154 -5.36 3.74 -3.97
C LEU A 154 -5.73 3.85 -2.49
N ARG A 155 -4.97 4.60 -1.70
CA ARG A 155 -5.34 4.95 -0.31
C ARG A 155 -6.74 5.56 -0.18
N PHE A 156 -7.21 6.27 -1.21
CA PHE A 156 -8.51 6.93 -1.23
C PHE A 156 -9.56 6.19 -2.06
N SER A 157 -9.17 5.13 -2.76
CA SER A 157 -10.12 4.20 -3.37
C SER A 157 -10.89 3.47 -2.27
N ARG A 158 -12.07 2.96 -2.62
CA ARG A 158 -12.91 2.19 -1.69
C ARG A 158 -13.61 1.04 -2.38
N ILE A 159 -13.86 -0.03 -1.65
CA ILE A 159 -14.68 -1.15 -2.09
C ILE A 159 -16.07 -0.95 -1.50
N GLU A 160 -17.07 -0.86 -2.36
CA GLU A 160 -18.48 -0.71 -2.00
C GLU A 160 -19.08 -2.07 -1.58
N PRO A 161 -20.17 -2.10 -0.79
CA PRO A 161 -20.79 -3.35 -0.33
C PRO A 161 -21.30 -4.27 -1.45
N ASP A 162 -21.54 -3.73 -2.64
CA ASP A 162 -21.97 -4.48 -3.83
C ASP A 162 -20.80 -5.11 -4.60
N GLY A 163 -19.56 -4.94 -4.11
CA GLY A 163 -18.35 -5.45 -4.74
C GLY A 163 -17.77 -4.51 -5.81
N VAL A 164 -18.29 -3.29 -5.96
CA VAL A 164 -17.68 -2.30 -6.86
C VAL A 164 -16.54 -1.57 -6.16
N ILE A 165 -15.36 -1.59 -6.76
CA ILE A 165 -14.22 -0.79 -6.33
C ILE A 165 -14.28 0.57 -7.04
N LYS A 166 -14.54 1.63 -6.28
CA LYS A 166 -14.42 3.02 -6.74
C LYS A 166 -12.95 3.40 -6.71
N LEU A 167 -12.36 3.55 -7.88
CA LEU A 167 -10.97 3.93 -8.01
C LEU A 167 -10.82 5.45 -8.02
N VAL A 168 -9.87 5.93 -7.24
CA VAL A 168 -9.55 7.35 -7.09
C VAL A 168 -8.19 7.65 -7.71
N LYS A 169 -8.10 8.76 -8.44
CA LYS A 169 -6.82 9.28 -8.97
C LYS A 169 -6.54 10.67 -8.45
N SER A 170 -5.26 11.01 -8.38
CA SER A 170 -4.78 12.37 -8.13
C SER A 170 -4.65 13.14 -9.44
N ASN A 171 -5.29 14.31 -9.53
CA ASN A 171 -5.17 15.21 -10.68
C ASN A 171 -3.91 16.09 -10.63
N GLN A 172 -3.08 15.97 -9.59
CA GLN A 172 -1.97 16.88 -9.34
C GLN A 172 -0.62 16.15 -9.25
N PHE A 173 -0.04 15.80 -10.40
CA PHE A 173 1.40 15.44 -10.50
C PHE A 173 2.32 16.66 -10.57
N LYS A 174 1.74 17.86 -10.66
CA LYS A 174 2.47 19.13 -10.77
C LYS A 174 2.30 20.06 -9.57
N ALA A 175 1.60 19.63 -8.52
CA ALA A 175 1.32 20.51 -7.40
C ALA A 175 2.52 20.70 -6.48
N THR A 176 2.63 21.91 -5.96
CA THR A 176 3.68 22.29 -5.02
C THR A 176 3.25 21.92 -3.60
N LEU A 177 4.20 21.88 -2.65
CA LEU A 177 3.93 21.65 -1.22
C LEU A 177 2.83 22.57 -0.62
N LYS A 178 2.56 23.74 -1.23
CA LYS A 178 1.51 24.66 -0.78
C LYS A 178 0.08 24.15 -1.03
N ASP A 179 -0.10 23.20 -1.93
CA ASP A 179 -1.41 22.66 -2.31
C ASP A 179 -1.77 21.37 -1.54
N TYR A 180 -0.98 21.00 -0.51
CA TYR A 180 -1.12 19.77 0.29
C TYR A 180 -2.55 19.51 0.77
N PHE A 181 -3.27 20.56 1.17
CA PHE A 181 -4.65 20.46 1.68
C PHE A 181 -5.74 20.56 0.60
N LYS A 182 -5.34 20.79 -0.65
CA LYS A 182 -6.26 20.99 -1.79
C LYS A 182 -6.28 19.84 -2.78
N CYS A 183 -5.40 18.83 -2.62
CA CYS A 183 -5.22 17.70 -3.53
C CYS A 183 -6.56 17.16 -4.04
N PRO A 184 -7.02 17.57 -5.24
CA PRO A 184 -8.32 17.20 -5.72
C PRO A 184 -8.21 15.77 -6.23
N THR A 185 -8.71 14.85 -5.42
CA THR A 185 -8.94 13.48 -5.84
C THR A 185 -10.27 13.41 -6.58
N ILE A 186 -10.31 12.61 -7.65
CA ILE A 186 -11.56 12.32 -8.34
C ILE A 186 -11.75 10.82 -8.44
N VAL A 187 -12.98 10.37 -8.19
CA VAL A 187 -13.39 9.04 -8.62
C VAL A 187 -13.31 9.04 -10.14
N PHE A 188 -12.45 8.20 -10.70
CA PHE A 188 -12.21 8.17 -12.15
C PHE A 188 -12.74 6.92 -12.83
N GLY A 189 -12.97 5.86 -12.04
CA GLY A 189 -13.33 4.57 -12.60
C GLY A 189 -13.90 3.62 -11.57
N GLU A 190 -14.47 2.55 -12.08
CA GLU A 190 -15.08 1.46 -11.32
C GLU A 190 -14.49 0.15 -11.81
N LEU A 191 -14.06 -0.70 -10.87
CA LEU A 191 -13.79 -2.09 -11.13
C LEU A 191 -14.86 -2.91 -10.42
N LYS A 192 -15.44 -3.89 -11.10
CA LYS A 192 -16.27 -4.89 -10.42
C LYS A 192 -15.35 -6.01 -9.96
N LEU A 193 -15.46 -6.38 -8.69
CA LEU A 193 -14.93 -7.67 -8.27
C LEU A 193 -15.57 -8.78 -9.15
N PRO A 194 -14.79 -9.78 -9.55
CA PRO A 194 -15.27 -10.89 -10.36
C PRO A 194 -16.47 -11.63 -9.73
#